data_AF-A0A2Z2PCN1-F1
#
_entry.id   AF-A0A2Z2PCN1-F1
#
_cell.length_a   1.000
_cell.length_b   1.000
_cell.length_c   1.000
_cell.angle_alpha   90.00
_cell.angle_beta   90.00
_cell.angle_gamma   90.00
#
_symmetry.space_group_name_H-M   'P 1'
#
loop_
_entity.id
_entity.type
_entity.pdbx_description
1 polymer ?
#
loop_
_entity_poly.entity_id
_entity_poly.type
_entity_poly.pdbx_seq_one_letter_code
_entity_poly.pdbx_strand_id
1 'polypeptide(L)'
;MPLHFELVTPAKLVRSEEVHMVVVPGTEGEFGVLEGHAPFMSTIRDGAVQVFRAAGAAPEVIQVRGGFAEVNEKGLTVLAEHVEG
;
A
#
# COMPACT_ATOMS: atom_id res chain seq x y z
N MET A 1 -15.74 1.72 -6.37
CA MET A 1 -15.40 0.29 -6.50
C MET A 1 -14.24 0.01 -5.54
N PRO A 2 -13.86 -1.24 -5.22
CA PRO A 2 -12.70 -1.48 -4.34
C PRO A 2 -11.38 -1.20 -5.09
N LEU A 3 -10.36 -0.82 -4.33
CA LEU A 3 -8.97 -0.76 -4.76
C LEU A 3 -8.37 -2.16 -4.59
N HIS A 4 -7.81 -2.71 -5.66
CA HIS A 4 -6.96 -3.89 -5.55
C HIS A 4 -5.62 -3.49 -4.92
N PHE A 5 -5.26 -4.14 -3.81
CA PHE A 5 -4.02 -3.87 -3.08
C PHE A 5 -3.16 -5.12 -2.98
N GLU A 6 -1.89 -4.96 -3.35
CA GLU A 6 -0.86 -5.99 -3.17
C GLU A 6 0.31 -5.46 -2.34
N LEU A 7 0.76 -6.29 -1.40
CA LEU A 7 2.01 -6.10 -0.68
C LEU A 7 2.94 -7.26 -1.03
N VAL A 8 4.07 -6.95 -1.66
CA VAL A 8 5.07 -7.92 -2.09
C VAL A 8 6.41 -7.63 -1.43
N THR A 9 7.17 -8.69 -1.20
CA THR A 9 8.58 -8.66 -0.82
C THR A 9 9.39 -9.42 -1.85
N PRO A 10 10.73 -9.26 -1.91
CA PRO A 10 11.56 -10.08 -2.79
C PRO A 10 11.40 -11.60 -2.57
N ALA A 11 10.97 -12.02 -1.37
CA ALA A 11 10.78 -13.42 -1.03
C ALA A 11 9.42 -14.00 -1.45
N LYS A 12 8.33 -13.20 -1.34
CA LYS A 12 6.95 -13.66 -1.59
C LYS A 12 5.95 -12.51 -1.70
N LEU A 13 4.79 -12.84 -2.28
CA LEU A 13 3.53 -12.09 -2.09
C LEU A 13 3.07 -12.22 -0.63
N VAL A 14 2.91 -11.10 0.05
CA VAL A 14 2.52 -11.03 1.47
C VAL A 14 1.02 -10.84 1.63
N ARG A 15 0.43 -9.97 0.79
CA ARG A 15 -1.02 -9.69 0.75
C ARG A 15 -1.46 -9.43 -0.69
N SER A 16 -2.68 -9.83 -1.00
CA SER A 16 -3.41 -9.48 -2.22
C SER A 16 -4.91 -9.49 -1.84
N GLU A 17 -5.52 -8.32 -1.74
CA GLU A 17 -6.92 -8.17 -1.33
C GLU A 17 -7.58 -6.90 -1.93
N GLU A 18 -8.90 -6.92 -1.99
CA GLU A 18 -9.73 -5.78 -2.38
C GLU A 18 -10.04 -4.93 -1.15
N VAL A 19 -9.70 -3.63 -1.18
CA VAL A 19 -9.79 -2.71 -0.04
C VAL A 19 -10.46 -1.40 -0.44
N HIS A 20 -10.81 -0.58 0.54
CA HIS A 20 -11.38 0.75 0.27
C HIS A 20 -10.29 1.78 -0.02
N MET A 21 -9.22 1.78 0.77
CA MET A 21 -8.13 2.74 0.70
C MET A 21 -6.88 2.19 1.37
N VAL A 22 -5.71 2.60 0.90
CA VAL A 22 -4.43 2.33 1.57
C VAL A 22 -3.67 3.64 1.78
N VAL A 23 -3.11 3.84 2.97
CA VAL A 23 -2.18 4.94 3.25
C VAL A 23 -0.77 4.39 3.32
N VAL A 24 0.15 5.01 2.59
CA VAL A 24 1.53 4.55 2.42
C VAL A 24 2.50 5.64 2.91
N PRO A 25 3.57 5.27 3.66
CA PRO A 25 4.59 6.21 4.11
C PRO A 25 5.59 6.49 2.98
N GLY A 26 5.27 7.43 2.09
CA GLY A 26 6.20 7.91 1.07
C GLY A 26 7.39 8.67 1.68
N THR A 27 8.48 8.76 0.91
CA THR A 27 9.68 9.52 1.32
C THR A 27 9.43 11.02 1.43
N GLU A 28 8.51 11.58 0.63
CA GLU A 28 8.12 13.00 0.66
C GLU A 28 6.92 13.29 1.59
N GLY A 29 6.34 12.26 2.22
CA GLY A 29 5.15 12.38 3.05
C GLY A 29 4.24 11.16 2.94
N GLU A 30 3.16 11.17 3.70
CA GLU A 30 2.14 10.13 3.61
C GLU A 30 1.17 10.43 2.46
N PHE A 31 0.76 9.39 1.75
CA PHE A 31 -0.25 9.52 0.70
C PHE A 31 -1.29 8.39 0.80
N GLY A 32 -2.53 8.72 0.48
CA GLY A 32 -3.64 7.78 0.44
C GLY A 32 -4.00 7.44 -1.01
N VAL A 33 -4.17 6.14 -1.30
CA VAL A 33 -4.60 5.65 -2.60
C VAL A 33 -6.00 5.06 -2.45
N LEU A 34 -6.91 5.55 -3.29
CA LEU A 34 -8.26 5.01 -3.46
C LEU A 34 -8.39 4.41 -4.86
N GLU A 35 -9.50 3.72 -5.10
CA GLU A 35 -9.86 3.27 -6.45
C GLU A 35 -9.87 4.44 -7.45
N GLY A 36 -9.31 4.20 -8.64
CA GLY A 36 -9.28 5.17 -9.74
C GLY A 36 -8.21 6.27 -9.61
N HIS A 37 -7.27 6.17 -8.67
CA HIS A 37 -6.17 7.12 -8.55
C HIS A 37 -5.30 7.16 -9.82
N ALA A 38 -4.80 8.34 -10.18
CA ALA A 38 -3.91 8.50 -11.32
C ALA A 38 -2.62 7.66 -11.14
N PRO A 39 -2.07 7.06 -12.22
CA PRO A 39 -0.86 6.26 -12.13
C PRO A 39 0.36 7.08 -11.68
N PHE A 40 1.14 6.53 -10.75
CA PHE A 40 2.43 7.08 -10.35
C PHE A 40 3.29 6.02 -9.66
N MET A 41 4.56 6.35 -9.46
CA MET A 41 5.49 5.55 -8.68
C MET A 41 6.18 6.43 -7.65
N SER A 42 6.37 5.92 -6.44
CA SER A 42 7.06 6.62 -5.37
C SER A 42 7.92 5.65 -4.55
N THR A 43 8.96 6.18 -3.92
CA THR A 43 9.74 5.45 -2.91
C THR A 43 9.03 5.52 -1.57
N ILE A 44 9.12 4.43 -0.79
CA ILE A 44 8.55 4.36 0.56
C ILE A 44 9.67 4.35 1.59
N ARG A 45 9.43 5.02 2.73
CA ARG A 45 10.32 4.98 3.90
C ARG A 45 9.81 3.97 4.92
N ASP A 46 10.63 3.70 5.92
CA ASP A 46 10.23 2.88 7.06
C ASP A 46 9.02 3.50 7.77
N GLY A 47 8.01 2.67 8.01
CA GLY A 47 6.77 3.12 8.64
C GLY A 47 5.59 2.17 8.46
N ALA A 48 4.42 2.70 8.81
CA ALA A 48 3.16 1.97 8.81
C ALA A 48 2.41 2.15 7.49
N VAL A 49 2.14 1.05 6.78
CA VAL A 49 1.08 1.01 5.77
C VAL A 49 -0.24 0.76 6.47
N GLN A 50 -1.23 1.62 6.22
CA GLN A 50 -2.56 1.50 6.81
C GLN A 50 -3.56 1.05 5.76
N VAL A 51 -4.21 -0.09 5.99
CA VAL A 51 -5.14 -0.71 5.06
C VAL A 51 -6.56 -0.60 5.60
N PHE A 52 -7.41 0.13 4.87
CA PHE A 52 -8.82 0.34 5.22
C PHE A 52 -9.67 -0.58 4.35
N ARG A 53 -10.27 -1.62 4.94
CA ARG A 53 -11.14 -2.58 4.21
C ARG A 53 -12.51 -2.01 3.84
N ALA A 54 -13.01 -1.04 4.60
CA ALA A 54 -14.27 -0.37 4.34
C ALA A 54 -14.20 1.11 4.75
N ALA A 55 -15.07 1.93 4.17
CA ALA A 55 -15.18 3.34 4.52
C ALA A 55 -15.52 3.50 6.01
N GLY A 56 -14.71 4.26 6.75
CA GLY A 56 -14.88 4.51 8.19
C GLY A 56 -14.48 3.35 9.11
N ALA A 57 -13.96 2.24 8.58
CA ALA A 57 -13.41 1.17 9.40
C ALA A 57 -12.05 1.55 10.02
N ALA A 58 -11.69 0.91 11.13
CA ALA A 58 -10.34 1.01 11.67
C ALA A 58 -9.33 0.37 10.68
N PRO A 59 -8.15 0.98 10.46
CA PRO A 59 -7.15 0.40 9.58
C PRO A 59 -6.47 -0.80 10.21
N GLU A 60 -6.13 -1.79 9.38
CA GLU A 60 -5.04 -2.71 9.70
C GLU A 60 -3.71 -2.00 9.46
N VAL A 61 -2.75 -2.18 10.38
CA VAL A 61 -1.43 -1.56 10.29
C VAL A 61 -0.40 -2.63 10.00
N ILE A 62 0.37 -2.44 8.93
CA ILE A 62 1.47 -3.31 8.53
C ILE A 62 2.76 -2.48 8.55
N GLN A 63 3.78 -2.95 9.28
CA GLN A 63 5.06 -2.26 9.32
C GLN A 63 5.92 -2.72 8.13
N VAL A 64 6.42 -1.75 7.38
CA VAL A 64 7.29 -1.98 6.23
C VAL A 64 8.60 -1.22 6.39
N ARG A 65 9.66 -1.75 5.78
CA ARG A 65 10.96 -1.06 5.69
C ARG A 65 11.38 -0.97 4.25
N GLY A 66 11.63 0.27 3.80
CA GLY A 66 12.06 0.62 2.45
C GLY A 66 11.18 0.09 1.31
N GLY A 67 11.50 0.52 0.09
CA GLY A 67 10.94 -0.03 -1.14
C GLY A 67 10.20 0.98 -2.00
N PHE A 68 9.20 0.51 -2.74
CA PHE A 68 8.48 1.27 -3.76
C PHE A 68 6.98 1.04 -3.67
N ALA A 69 6.21 2.06 -4.02
CA ALA A 69 4.79 1.97 -4.26
C ALA A 69 4.52 2.30 -5.73
N GLU A 70 3.81 1.42 -6.41
CA GLU A 70 3.36 1.60 -7.78
C GLU A 70 1.83 1.66 -7.80
N VAL A 71 1.29 2.74 -8.36
CA VAL A 71 -0.13 2.89 -8.63
C VAL A 71 -0.32 2.86 -10.14
N ASN A 72 -1.18 1.97 -10.61
CA ASN A 72 -1.53 1.86 -12.02
C ASN A 72 -3.01 1.47 -12.17
N GLU A 73 -3.46 1.19 -13.40
CA GLU A 73 -4.85 0.85 -13.70
C GLU A 73 -5.37 -0.39 -12.95
N LYS A 74 -4.48 -1.29 -12.51
CA LYS A 74 -4.85 -2.48 -11.76
C LYS A 74 -5.05 -2.20 -10.27
N GLY A 75 -4.47 -1.14 -9.73
CA GLY A 75 -4.54 -0.80 -8.31
C GLY A 75 -3.21 -0.33 -7.73
N LEU A 76 -2.97 -0.67 -6.47
CA LEU A 76 -1.74 -0.32 -5.74
C LEU A 76 -0.93 -1.58 -5.45
N THR A 77 0.33 -1.58 -5.85
CA THR A 77 1.32 -2.57 -5.45
C THR A 77 2.41 -1.90 -4.62
N VAL A 78 2.62 -2.38 -3.40
CA VAL A 78 3.73 -1.97 -2.54
C VAL A 78 4.80 -3.07 -2.57
N LEU A 79 5.97 -2.73 -3.10
CA LEU A 79 7.15 -3.57 -3.07
C LEU A 79 8.01 -3.16 -1.89
N ALA A 80 7.83 -3.83 -0.75
CA ALA A 80 8.60 -3.57 0.47
C ALA A 80 9.86 -4.43 0.51
N GLU A 81 10.98 -3.88 1.00
CA GLU A 81 12.20 -4.67 1.18
C GLU A 81 12.03 -5.66 2.34
N HIS A 82 11.44 -5.19 3.44
CA HIS A 82 11.05 -6.01 4.57
C HIS A 82 9.65 -5.66 5.06
N VAL A 83 8.95 -6.67 5.57
CA VAL A 83 7.63 -6.53 6.19
C VAL A 83 7.66 -7.22 7.55
N GLU A 84 7.21 -6.52 8.58
CA GLU A 84 6.98 -7.06 9.92
C GLU A 84 5.47 -7.05 10.20
N GLY A 85 4.89 -8.25 10.29
CA GLY A 85 3.44 -8.47 10.46
C GLY A 85 3.06 -9.94 10.37
#